data_AF-A0A1I6IBY2-F1
#
_entry.id   AF-A0A1I6IBY2-F1
#
_cell.length_a   1.000
_cell.length_b   1.000
_cell.length_c   1.000
_cell.angle_alpha   90.00
_cell.angle_beta   90.00
_cell.angle_gamma   90.00
#
_symmetry.space_group_name_H-M   'P 1'
#
loop_
_entity.id
_entity.type
_entity.pdbx_description
1 polymer ?
#
loop_
_entity_poly.entity_id
_entity_poly.type
_entity_poly.pdbx_seq_one_letter_code
_entity_poly.pdbx_strand_id
1 'polypeptide(L)'
;MAEPLIGSVVNGAYKKTAASQDATKANTNISTSKTAETKDGGYTEEMFMKLLVAEMQYQDPLEPTDNSQYVAQLASFTQIEAIQAVQADMKNIQGNSMVGKMVALIDDDNVEIHGRVDYVRTDDDGQLLASVNNKEYPVEKIKSIMDETYYNAVLVADTILADISKLPTKDLLTLGDEEDVVKVATMINSLDAYTKGFLGKDVTEYVQSLVDKIAELKKTKQEAEEEVNKRTTPKTEEVNTSTETAENTGAAATSQTTVNSETTEEPESTETSPVVGVDEG
;
A
#
# COMPACT_ATOMS: atom_id res chain seq x y z
N MET A 1 -36.64 16.74 -52.24
CA MET A 1 -35.69 16.94 -51.13
C MET A 1 -34.90 15.65 -51.03
N ALA A 2 -33.58 15.67 -51.21
CA ALA A 2 -32.75 14.47 -51.15
C ALA A 2 -32.53 14.09 -49.68
N GLU A 3 -32.75 12.82 -49.33
CA GLU A 3 -32.47 12.32 -47.97
C GLU A 3 -30.96 12.21 -47.74
N PRO A 4 -30.46 12.57 -46.55
CA PRO A 4 -29.04 12.46 -46.24
C PRO A 4 -28.58 11.00 -46.27
N LEU A 5 -27.46 10.75 -46.93
CA LEU A 5 -26.85 9.42 -47.06
C LEU A 5 -26.27 8.90 -45.74
N ILE A 6 -26.08 9.79 -44.76
CA ILE A 6 -25.46 9.51 -43.48
C ILE A 6 -26.55 9.39 -42.42
N GLY A 7 -26.53 8.30 -41.64
CA GLY A 7 -27.41 8.08 -40.51
C GLY A 7 -27.26 9.14 -39.43
N SER A 8 -28.35 9.41 -38.69
CA SER A 8 -28.30 10.29 -37.52
C SER A 8 -27.98 9.48 -36.25
N VAL A 9 -27.25 10.11 -35.33
CA VAL A 9 -27.05 9.58 -33.98
C VAL A 9 -28.17 10.13 -33.09
N VAL A 10 -28.97 9.24 -32.53
CA VAL A 10 -29.99 9.59 -31.53
C VAL A 10 -29.74 8.72 -30.30
N ASN A 11 -29.50 9.35 -29.15
CA ASN A 11 -29.15 8.68 -27.88
C ASN A 11 -27.98 7.68 -28.00
N GLY A 12 -26.89 8.09 -28.67
CA GLY A 12 -25.67 7.27 -28.76
C GLY A 12 -25.76 6.04 -29.68
N ALA A 13 -26.94 5.75 -30.25
CA ALA A 13 -27.12 4.67 -31.22
C ALA A 13 -27.21 5.24 -32.65
N TYR A 14 -26.39 4.72 -33.55
CA TYR A 14 -26.37 5.12 -34.96
C TYR A 14 -27.57 4.50 -35.71
N LYS A 15 -28.45 5.33 -36.29
CA LYS A 15 -29.59 4.87 -37.10
C LYS A 15 -29.25 4.96 -38.58
N LYS A 16 -29.03 3.82 -39.25
CA LYS A 16 -28.72 3.71 -40.69
C LYS A 16 -29.93 4.12 -41.56
N THR A 17 -29.72 4.92 -42.60
CA THR A 17 -30.75 5.31 -43.59
C THR A 17 -30.97 4.22 -44.65
N ALA A 18 -32.12 4.23 -45.33
CA ALA A 18 -32.43 3.27 -46.40
C ALA A 18 -31.35 3.28 -47.50
N ALA A 19 -30.85 4.47 -47.86
CA ALA A 19 -29.74 4.62 -48.81
C ALA A 19 -28.44 3.95 -48.35
N SER A 20 -28.10 4.00 -47.06
CA SER A 20 -26.93 3.30 -46.50
C SER A 20 -27.10 1.76 -46.49
N GLN A 21 -28.33 1.25 -46.44
CA GLN A 21 -28.62 -0.18 -46.51
C GLN A 21 -28.51 -0.71 -47.94
N ASP A 22 -28.94 0.08 -48.94
CA ASP A 22 -28.82 -0.30 -50.35
C ASP A 22 -27.37 -0.27 -50.86
N ALA A 23 -26.55 0.67 -50.36
CA ALA A 23 -25.10 0.67 -50.60
C ALA A 23 -24.39 -0.58 -50.01
N THR A 24 -24.89 -1.10 -48.89
CA THR A 24 -24.35 -2.32 -48.27
C THR A 24 -24.70 -3.58 -49.09
N LYS A 25 -25.90 -3.63 -49.70
CA LYS A 25 -26.33 -4.75 -50.56
C LYS A 25 -25.61 -4.78 -51.91
N ALA A 26 -25.23 -3.62 -52.45
CA ALA A 26 -24.44 -3.53 -53.68
C ALA A 26 -23.05 -4.17 -53.52
N ASN A 27 -22.49 -4.17 -52.31
CA ASN A 27 -21.16 -4.72 -52.01
C ASN A 27 -21.13 -6.26 -51.85
N THR A 28 -22.29 -6.93 -51.77
CA THR A 28 -22.36 -8.41 -51.68
C THR A 28 -22.18 -9.09 -53.05
N ASN A 29 -22.34 -8.37 -54.17
CA ASN A 29 -22.23 -8.95 -55.51
C ASN A 29 -20.82 -8.89 -56.14
N ILE A 30 -19.83 -8.34 -55.43
CA ILE A 30 -18.42 -8.26 -55.87
C ILE A 30 -17.52 -9.15 -55.00
N SER A 31 -18.02 -10.32 -54.59
CA SER A 31 -17.21 -11.29 -53.86
C SER A 31 -17.46 -12.72 -54.34
N THR A 32 -17.11 -12.98 -55.60
CA THR A 32 -16.82 -14.33 -56.08
C THR A 32 -15.54 -14.30 -56.93
N SER A 33 -14.38 -14.19 -56.28
CA SER A 33 -13.22 -15.03 -56.62
C SER A 33 -12.11 -14.91 -55.57
N LYS A 34 -11.95 -16.03 -54.85
CA LYS A 34 -10.67 -16.64 -54.43
C LYS A 34 -9.89 -16.03 -53.25
N THR A 35 -9.89 -16.85 -52.20
CA THR A 35 -8.92 -17.03 -51.11
C THR A 35 -9.10 -16.15 -49.87
N ALA A 36 -9.55 -16.84 -48.83
CA ALA A 36 -9.49 -16.43 -47.44
C ALA A 36 -8.04 -16.19 -47.00
N GLU A 37 -7.75 -14.97 -46.54
CA GLU A 37 -6.87 -14.74 -45.40
C GLU A 37 -7.50 -13.67 -44.52
N THR A 38 -7.84 -14.07 -43.31
CA THR A 38 -8.08 -13.19 -42.17
C THR A 38 -6.80 -12.40 -41.88
N LYS A 39 -6.73 -11.15 -42.34
CA LYS A 39 -5.86 -10.11 -41.78
C LYS A 39 -6.71 -8.86 -41.54
N ASP A 40 -7.32 -8.85 -40.36
CA ASP A 40 -8.07 -7.73 -39.82
C ASP A 40 -7.08 -6.60 -39.47
N GLY A 41 -7.34 -5.37 -39.92
CA GLY A 41 -6.60 -4.15 -39.55
C GLY A 41 -5.52 -3.60 -40.50
N GLY A 42 -4.97 -4.39 -41.44
CA GLY A 42 -3.87 -3.91 -42.32
C GLY A 42 -4.32 -3.25 -43.63
N TYR A 43 -5.60 -3.40 -44.00
CA TYR A 43 -6.06 -3.02 -45.34
C TYR A 43 -6.52 -1.57 -45.45
N THR A 44 -6.88 -0.87 -44.37
CA THR A 44 -7.48 0.48 -44.46
C THR A 44 -6.43 1.56 -44.66
N GLU A 45 -5.40 1.59 -43.81
CA GLU A 45 -4.32 2.60 -43.89
C GLU A 45 -3.47 2.45 -45.17
N GLU A 46 -3.04 1.22 -45.48
CA GLU A 46 -2.22 0.97 -46.68
C GLU A 46 -3.01 1.19 -47.98
N MET A 47 -4.30 0.86 -48.02
CA MET A 47 -5.13 1.15 -49.19
C MET A 47 -5.45 2.64 -49.30
N PHE A 48 -5.64 3.34 -48.17
CA PHE A 48 -5.80 4.80 -48.17
C PHE A 48 -4.54 5.51 -48.68
N MET A 49 -3.35 5.11 -48.22
CA MET A 49 -2.09 5.66 -48.72
C MET A 49 -1.87 5.35 -50.21
N LYS A 50 -2.21 4.14 -50.67
CA LYS A 50 -2.15 3.78 -52.10
C LYS A 50 -3.15 4.58 -52.94
N LEU A 51 -4.35 4.82 -52.42
CA LEU A 51 -5.38 5.59 -53.10
C LEU A 51 -5.03 7.09 -53.15
N LEU A 52 -4.50 7.64 -52.06
CA LEU A 52 -4.01 9.03 -51.98
C LEU A 52 -2.84 9.28 -52.95
N VAL A 53 -1.92 8.31 -53.05
CA VAL A 53 -0.80 8.37 -54.00
C VAL A 53 -1.27 8.16 -55.45
N ALA A 54 -2.30 7.34 -55.67
CA ALA A 54 -2.89 7.15 -57.00
C ALA A 54 -3.64 8.41 -57.47
N GLU A 55 -4.40 9.07 -56.59
CA GLU A 55 -5.05 10.35 -56.91
C GLU A 55 -4.02 11.45 -57.19
N MET A 56 -2.93 11.54 -56.44
CA MET A 56 -1.83 12.48 -56.75
C MET A 56 -1.19 12.24 -58.14
N GLN A 57 -1.21 11.00 -58.65
CA GLN A 57 -0.64 10.64 -59.95
C GLN A 57 -1.61 10.75 -61.13
N TYR A 58 -2.93 10.71 -60.88
CA TYR A 58 -3.98 10.61 -61.93
C TYR A 58 -5.04 11.72 -61.87
N GLN A 59 -4.79 12.87 -61.25
CA GLN A 59 -5.70 14.02 -61.31
C GLN A 59 -5.65 14.69 -62.69
N ASP A 60 -6.55 14.27 -63.59
CA ASP A 60 -7.06 15.13 -64.66
C ASP A 60 -8.00 16.17 -64.01
N PRO A 61 -7.73 17.49 -64.13
CA PRO A 61 -8.44 18.55 -63.41
C PRO A 61 -9.93 18.73 -63.76
N LEU A 62 -10.50 17.91 -64.64
CA LEU A 62 -11.86 18.10 -65.17
C LEU A 62 -12.98 17.27 -64.50
N GLU A 63 -12.69 16.28 -63.63
CA GLU A 63 -13.74 15.57 -62.85
C GLU A 63 -13.30 15.19 -61.42
N PRO A 64 -13.37 16.10 -60.43
CA PRO A 64 -12.86 15.85 -59.07
C PRO A 64 -13.89 15.33 -58.04
N THR A 65 -15.14 15.06 -58.41
CA THR A 65 -16.26 15.06 -57.43
C THR A 65 -16.58 13.75 -56.69
N ASP A 66 -16.29 12.56 -57.24
CA ASP A 66 -16.75 11.30 -56.62
C ASP A 66 -15.68 10.66 -55.71
N ASN A 67 -14.42 10.61 -56.16
CA ASN A 67 -13.37 9.92 -55.40
C ASN A 67 -12.91 10.69 -54.15
N SER A 68 -12.94 12.03 -54.20
CA SER A 68 -12.58 12.88 -53.04
C SER A 68 -13.52 12.67 -51.84
N GLN A 69 -14.82 12.44 -52.09
CA GLN A 69 -15.79 12.18 -51.03
C GLN A 69 -15.59 10.79 -50.39
N TYR A 70 -15.19 9.78 -51.18
CA TYR A 70 -14.84 8.45 -50.69
C TYR A 70 -13.56 8.46 -49.85
N VAL A 71 -12.52 9.15 -50.31
CA VAL A 71 -11.26 9.34 -49.58
C VAL A 71 -11.49 10.09 -48.26
N ALA A 72 -12.36 11.11 -48.25
CA ALA A 72 -12.73 11.81 -47.01
C ALA A 72 -13.46 10.90 -46.00
N GLN A 73 -14.33 10.00 -46.48
CA GLN A 73 -15.02 9.04 -45.62
C GLN A 73 -14.07 7.96 -45.08
N LEU A 74 -13.14 7.46 -45.91
CA LEU A 74 -12.11 6.51 -45.47
C LEU A 74 -11.16 7.14 -44.45
N ALA A 75 -10.69 8.36 -44.69
CA ALA A 75 -9.87 9.10 -43.73
C ALA A 75 -10.56 9.23 -42.37
N SER A 76 -11.89 9.46 -42.38
CA SER A 76 -12.69 9.51 -41.15
C SER A 76 -12.74 8.16 -40.42
N PHE A 77 -12.84 7.04 -41.15
CA PHE A 77 -12.80 5.69 -40.55
C PHE A 77 -11.41 5.35 -39.99
N THR A 78 -10.34 5.63 -40.75
CA THR A 78 -8.95 5.42 -40.29
C THR A 78 -8.65 6.23 -39.03
N GLN A 79 -9.18 7.46 -38.93
CA GLN A 79 -9.05 8.27 -37.72
C GLN A 79 -9.74 7.63 -36.51
N ILE A 80 -10.93 7.04 -36.68
CA ILE A 80 -11.65 6.36 -35.60
C ILE A 80 -10.89 5.10 -35.17
N GLU A 81 -10.37 4.32 -36.12
CA GLU A 81 -9.57 3.12 -35.85
C GLU A 81 -8.30 3.46 -35.06
N ALA A 82 -7.59 4.52 -35.45
CA ALA A 82 -6.44 5.03 -34.71
C ALA A 82 -6.80 5.46 -33.28
N ILE A 83 -7.96 6.12 -33.09
CA ILE A 83 -8.44 6.50 -31.75
C ILE A 83 -8.76 5.26 -30.92
N GLN A 84 -9.35 4.23 -31.50
CA GLN A 84 -9.64 2.97 -30.79
C GLN A 84 -8.37 2.23 -30.39
N ALA A 85 -7.36 2.18 -31.27
CA ALA A 85 -6.05 1.61 -30.95
C ALA A 85 -5.40 2.35 -29.77
N VAL A 86 -5.40 3.69 -29.79
CA VAL A 86 -4.88 4.49 -28.68
C VAL A 86 -5.66 4.24 -27.38
N GLN A 87 -6.98 4.10 -27.43
CA GLN A 87 -7.77 3.77 -26.24
C GLN A 87 -7.41 2.38 -25.68
N ALA A 88 -7.16 1.39 -26.54
CA ALA A 88 -6.72 0.07 -26.11
C ALA A 88 -5.33 0.11 -25.45
N ASP A 89 -4.38 0.85 -26.05
CA ASP A 89 -3.05 1.06 -25.48
C ASP A 89 -3.12 1.78 -24.13
N MET A 90 -3.95 2.80 -24.00
CA MET A 90 -4.17 3.50 -22.73
C MET A 90 -4.73 2.58 -21.65
N LYS A 91 -5.66 1.68 -21.99
CA LYS A 91 -6.16 0.65 -21.06
C LYS A 91 -5.04 -0.29 -20.60
N ASN A 92 -4.19 -0.75 -21.52
CA ASN A 92 -3.05 -1.60 -21.18
C ASN A 92 -2.05 -0.89 -20.25
N ILE A 93 -1.77 0.39 -20.50
CA ILE A 93 -0.90 1.21 -19.64
C ILE A 93 -1.51 1.34 -18.24
N GLN A 94 -2.82 1.63 -18.15
CA GLN A 94 -3.52 1.72 -16.88
C GLN A 94 -3.44 0.40 -16.11
N GLY A 95 -3.71 -0.73 -16.76
CA GLY A 95 -3.61 -2.05 -16.16
C GLY A 95 -2.20 -2.36 -15.66
N ASN A 96 -1.17 -2.10 -16.47
CA ASN A 96 0.21 -2.33 -16.08
C ASN A 96 0.63 -1.47 -14.87
N SER A 97 0.11 -0.24 -14.77
CA SER A 97 0.36 0.63 -13.62
C SER A 97 -0.32 0.14 -12.32
N MET A 98 -1.33 -0.73 -12.42
CA MET A 98 -2.02 -1.29 -11.25
C MET A 98 -1.28 -2.47 -10.65
N VAL A 99 -0.54 -3.24 -11.47
CA VAL A 99 0.15 -4.44 -11.02
C VAL A 99 1.13 -4.11 -9.89
N GLY A 100 1.00 -4.84 -8.79
CA GLY A 100 1.81 -4.66 -7.59
C GLY A 100 1.41 -3.49 -6.70
N LYS A 101 0.38 -2.71 -7.06
CA LYS A 101 -0.21 -1.69 -6.19
C LYS A 101 -1.32 -2.28 -5.33
N MET A 102 -1.64 -1.59 -4.24
CA MET A 102 -2.80 -1.89 -3.40
C MET A 102 -4.03 -1.23 -4.01
N VAL A 103 -5.15 -1.94 -4.09
CA VAL A 103 -6.39 -1.37 -4.60
C VAL A 103 -7.52 -1.56 -3.60
N ALA A 104 -8.45 -0.61 -3.57
CA ALA A 104 -9.75 -0.80 -2.94
C ALA A 104 -10.81 -0.90 -4.04
N LEU A 105 -11.65 -1.93 -3.96
CA LEU A 105 -12.71 -2.20 -4.92
C LEU A 105 -14.01 -2.53 -4.20
N ILE A 106 -15.14 -2.40 -4.90
CA ILE A 106 -16.41 -2.95 -4.41
C ILE A 106 -16.70 -4.26 -5.14
N ASP A 107 -17.05 -5.31 -4.40
CA ASP A 107 -17.58 -6.53 -4.99
C ASP A 107 -19.08 -6.43 -5.37
N ASP A 108 -19.65 -7.53 -5.85
CA ASP A 108 -21.06 -7.60 -6.25
C ASP A 108 -22.04 -7.45 -5.07
N ASP A 109 -21.60 -7.75 -3.84
CA ASP A 109 -22.38 -7.64 -2.61
C ASP A 109 -22.27 -6.24 -1.98
N ASN A 110 -21.67 -5.29 -2.70
CA ASN A 110 -21.40 -3.92 -2.26
C ASN A 110 -20.43 -3.85 -1.06
N VAL A 111 -19.59 -4.86 -0.88
CA VAL A 111 -18.56 -4.93 0.16
C VAL A 111 -17.26 -4.38 -0.38
N GLU A 112 -16.60 -3.56 0.44
CA GLU A 112 -15.29 -3.01 0.09
C GLU A 112 -14.19 -4.04 0.36
N ILE A 113 -13.44 -4.38 -0.69
CA ILE A 113 -12.32 -5.32 -0.65
C ILE A 113 -11.05 -4.55 -0.93
N HIS A 114 -10.03 -4.82 -0.12
CA HIS A 114 -8.69 -4.29 -0.27
C HIS A 114 -7.75 -5.43 -0.62
N GLY A 115 -6.81 -5.19 -1.52
CA GLY A 115 -5.81 -6.20 -1.86
C GLY A 115 -4.80 -5.73 -2.89
N ARG A 116 -3.67 -6.43 -2.95
CA ARG A 116 -2.62 -6.19 -3.93
C ARG A 116 -3.06 -6.77 -5.27
N VAL A 117 -2.80 -6.04 -6.35
CA VAL A 117 -3.03 -6.54 -7.71
C VAL A 117 -1.87 -7.46 -8.11
N ASP A 118 -2.16 -8.72 -8.39
CA ASP A 118 -1.13 -9.69 -8.79
C ASP A 118 -0.81 -9.63 -10.28
N TYR A 119 -1.85 -9.50 -11.10
CA TYR A 119 -1.74 -9.32 -12.55
C TYR A 119 -2.99 -8.63 -13.08
N VAL A 120 -2.86 -8.11 -14.30
CA VAL A 120 -3.99 -7.68 -15.12
C VAL A 120 -4.02 -8.49 -16.41
N ARG A 121 -5.21 -8.72 -16.95
CA ARG A 121 -5.39 -9.34 -18.26
C ARG A 121 -6.62 -8.79 -18.93
N THR A 122 -6.67 -8.93 -20.25
CA THR A 122 -7.89 -8.67 -21.01
C THR A 122 -8.60 -10.01 -21.24
N ASP A 123 -9.93 -10.03 -21.14
CA ASP A 123 -10.74 -11.19 -21.52
C ASP A 123 -11.10 -11.19 -23.01
N ASP A 124 -11.88 -12.20 -23.43
CA ASP A 124 -12.30 -12.36 -24.82
C ASP A 124 -13.23 -11.23 -25.31
N ASP A 125 -13.90 -10.54 -24.38
CA ASP A 125 -14.80 -9.41 -24.63
C ASP A 125 -14.05 -8.06 -24.66
N GLY A 126 -12.74 -8.06 -24.43
CA GLY A 126 -11.92 -6.85 -24.41
C GLY A 126 -12.00 -6.06 -23.09
N GLN A 127 -12.56 -6.64 -22.04
CA GLN A 127 -12.61 -6.03 -20.70
C GLN A 127 -11.31 -6.29 -19.95
N LEU A 128 -10.82 -5.26 -19.28
CA LEU A 128 -9.61 -5.35 -18.47
C LEU A 128 -9.98 -5.85 -17.06
N LEU A 129 -9.39 -6.97 -16.68
CA LEU A 129 -9.59 -7.65 -15.41
C LEU A 129 -8.30 -7.54 -14.57
N ALA A 130 -8.45 -7.26 -13.28
CA ALA A 130 -7.38 -7.28 -12.30
C ALA A 130 -7.60 -8.42 -11.29
N SER A 131 -6.55 -9.20 -11.02
CA SER A 131 -6.57 -10.22 -9.97
C SER A 131 -6.22 -9.62 -8.61
N VAL A 132 -7.13 -9.73 -7.66
CA VAL A 132 -7.00 -9.25 -6.28
C VAL A 132 -7.50 -10.35 -5.35
N ASN A 133 -6.69 -10.76 -4.36
CA ASN A 133 -7.03 -11.83 -3.41
C ASN A 133 -7.49 -13.14 -4.10
N ASN A 134 -6.76 -13.56 -5.15
CA ASN A 134 -7.05 -14.75 -5.97
C ASN A 134 -8.40 -14.74 -6.71
N LYS A 135 -9.05 -13.57 -6.84
CA LYS A 135 -10.26 -13.40 -7.65
C LYS A 135 -10.08 -12.25 -8.63
N GLU A 136 -10.62 -12.42 -9.83
CA GLU A 136 -10.56 -11.40 -10.88
C GLU A 136 -11.75 -10.47 -10.80
N TYR A 137 -11.47 -9.18 -10.93
CA TYR A 137 -12.47 -8.12 -10.93
C TYR A 137 -12.28 -7.23 -12.15
N PRO A 138 -13.38 -6.77 -12.79
CA PRO A 138 -13.30 -5.70 -13.77
C PRO A 138 -12.63 -4.47 -13.16
N VAL A 139 -11.67 -3.88 -13.88
CA VAL A 139 -10.95 -2.70 -13.42
C VAL A 139 -11.88 -1.54 -13.11
N GLU A 140 -13.06 -1.48 -13.73
CA GLU A 140 -14.11 -0.49 -13.45
C GLU A 140 -14.67 -0.57 -12.02
N LYS A 141 -14.52 -1.71 -11.33
CA LYS A 141 -14.93 -1.87 -9.92
C LYS A 141 -13.90 -1.33 -8.94
N ILE A 142 -12.67 -1.05 -9.39
CA ILE A 142 -11.62 -0.47 -8.57
C ILE A 142 -11.95 1.00 -8.29
N LYS A 143 -12.10 1.34 -7.02
CA LYS A 143 -12.35 2.71 -6.54
C LYS A 143 -11.07 3.52 -6.42
N SER A 144 -10.01 2.90 -5.91
CA SER A 144 -8.75 3.58 -5.63
C SER A 144 -7.56 2.65 -5.84
N ILE A 145 -6.44 3.26 -6.21
CA ILE A 145 -5.14 2.62 -6.36
C ILE A 145 -4.19 3.38 -5.44
N MET A 146 -3.49 2.64 -4.60
CA MET A 146 -2.66 3.15 -3.53
C MET A 146 -1.29 2.47 -3.56
N ASP A 147 -0.27 3.19 -3.14
CA ASP A 147 1.02 2.56 -2.88
C ASP A 147 0.93 1.67 -1.64
N GLU A 148 1.65 0.55 -1.65
CA GLU A 148 1.69 -0.38 -0.53
C GLU A 148 2.22 0.29 0.75
N THR A 149 3.22 1.18 0.63
CA THR A 149 3.78 1.93 1.77
C THR A 149 2.74 2.86 2.37
N TYR A 150 1.99 3.57 1.53
CA TYR A 150 0.90 4.45 1.97
C TYR A 150 -0.20 3.67 2.68
N TYR A 151 -0.63 2.56 2.05
CA TYR A 151 -1.70 1.72 2.61
C TYR A 151 -1.32 1.18 4.00
N ASN A 152 -0.11 0.64 4.14
CA ASN A 152 0.37 0.11 5.41
C ASN A 152 0.50 1.22 6.47
N ALA A 153 0.99 2.40 6.08
CA ALA A 153 1.13 3.53 6.99
C ALA A 153 -0.24 3.99 7.55
N VAL A 154 -1.25 4.11 6.68
CA VAL A 154 -2.62 4.46 7.09
C VAL A 154 -3.22 3.39 7.99
N LEU A 155 -3.10 2.11 7.62
CA LEU A 155 -3.63 1.00 8.41
C LEU A 155 -3.04 0.96 9.84
N VAL A 156 -1.72 1.14 9.95
CA VAL A 156 -1.02 1.18 11.25
C VAL A 156 -1.46 2.40 12.05
N ALA A 157 -1.56 3.57 11.42
CA ALA A 157 -2.02 4.78 12.08
C ALA A 157 -3.45 4.63 12.63
N ASP A 158 -4.37 4.11 11.83
CA ASP A 158 -5.76 3.85 12.23
C ASP A 158 -5.83 2.85 13.40
N THR A 159 -5.00 1.80 13.36
CA THR A 159 -4.92 0.81 14.45
C THR A 159 -4.48 1.46 15.76
N ILE A 160 -3.43 2.29 15.71
CA ILE A 160 -2.93 3.01 16.88
C ILE A 160 -3.97 4.01 17.40
N LEU A 161 -4.65 4.75 16.52
CA LEU A 161 -5.71 5.68 16.91
C LEU A 161 -6.88 4.94 17.59
N ALA A 162 -7.24 3.76 17.09
CA ALA A 162 -8.24 2.91 17.72
C ALA A 162 -7.80 2.43 19.11
N ASP A 163 -6.53 2.05 19.29
CA ASP A 163 -6.02 1.67 20.60
C ASP A 163 -5.94 2.85 21.57
N ILE A 164 -5.55 4.04 21.10
CA ILE A 164 -5.60 5.28 21.88
C ILE A 164 -7.02 5.58 22.35
N SER A 165 -8.03 5.37 21.49
CA SER A 165 -9.43 5.62 21.85
C SER A 165 -9.97 4.74 22.99
N LYS A 166 -9.29 3.62 23.28
CA LYS A 166 -9.62 2.72 24.40
C LYS A 166 -8.94 3.11 25.71
N LEU A 167 -7.89 3.94 25.65
CA LEU A 167 -7.16 4.38 26.84
C LEU A 167 -8.02 5.35 27.66
N PRO A 168 -7.94 5.29 29.00
CA PRO A 168 -8.61 6.27 29.85
C PRO A 168 -8.02 7.66 29.63
N THR A 169 -8.84 8.68 29.90
CA THR A 169 -8.36 10.07 29.87
C THR A 169 -7.33 10.30 30.97
N LYS A 170 -6.50 11.34 30.81
CA LYS A 170 -5.43 11.68 31.75
C LYS A 170 -5.89 11.78 33.22
N ASP A 171 -7.12 12.26 33.44
CA ASP A 171 -7.67 12.43 34.80
C ASP A 171 -8.17 11.13 35.44
N LEU A 172 -8.47 10.12 34.62
CA LEU A 172 -8.95 8.81 35.06
C LEU A 172 -7.85 7.73 34.99
N LEU A 173 -6.63 8.13 34.62
CA LEU A 173 -5.50 7.24 34.43
C LEU A 173 -5.02 6.67 35.77
N THR A 174 -4.78 5.36 35.81
CA THR A 174 -4.29 4.65 36.99
C THR A 174 -3.01 3.88 36.67
N LEU A 175 -2.37 3.32 37.69
CA LEU A 175 -1.24 2.41 37.51
C LEU A 175 -1.62 1.08 36.83
N GLY A 176 -2.91 0.73 36.80
CA GLY A 176 -3.40 -0.46 36.11
C GLY A 176 -3.33 -0.34 34.58
N ASP A 177 -3.36 0.88 34.06
CA ASP A 177 -3.41 1.17 32.62
C ASP A 177 -2.01 1.29 32.01
N GLU A 178 -0.96 1.07 32.82
CA GLU A 178 0.43 1.25 32.38
C GLU A 178 0.76 0.42 31.14
N GLU A 179 0.39 -0.85 31.13
CA GLU A 179 0.77 -1.78 30.07
C GLU A 179 0.24 -1.29 28.72
N ASP A 180 -1.03 -0.90 28.67
CA ASP A 180 -1.68 -0.42 27.44
C ASP A 180 -1.09 0.92 26.97
N VAL A 181 -0.85 1.86 27.89
CA VAL A 181 -0.25 3.16 27.54
C VAL A 181 1.18 2.99 27.03
N VAL A 182 2.00 2.19 27.72
CA VAL A 182 3.40 1.93 27.31
C VAL A 182 3.44 1.19 25.99
N LYS A 183 2.52 0.24 25.76
CA LYS A 183 2.41 -0.48 24.48
C LYS A 183 2.14 0.49 23.33
N VAL A 184 1.13 1.34 23.46
CA VAL A 184 0.80 2.35 22.44
C VAL A 184 1.96 3.33 22.23
N ALA A 185 2.55 3.84 23.30
CA ALA A 185 3.71 4.75 23.20
C ALA A 185 4.90 4.11 22.49
N THR A 186 5.16 2.83 22.77
CA THR A 186 6.22 2.05 22.13
C THR A 186 5.92 1.85 20.65
N MET A 187 4.69 1.48 20.29
CA MET A 187 4.26 1.38 18.90
C MET A 187 4.53 2.68 18.15
N ILE A 188 4.08 3.82 18.70
CA ILE A 188 4.31 5.14 18.10
C ILE A 188 5.80 5.40 17.95
N ASN A 189 6.61 5.19 18.99
CA ASN A 189 8.04 5.47 18.93
C ASN A 189 8.79 4.61 17.89
N SER A 190 8.36 3.37 17.68
CA SER A 190 8.90 2.46 16.67
C SER A 190 8.55 2.83 15.22
N LEU A 191 7.56 3.70 14.99
CA LEU A 191 7.19 4.12 13.63
C LEU A 191 8.24 5.02 12.98
N ASP A 192 8.34 4.93 11.65
CA ASP A 192 9.12 5.86 10.85
C ASP A 192 8.42 7.25 10.74
N ALA A 193 9.14 8.24 10.24
CA ALA A 193 8.65 9.62 10.16
C ALA A 193 7.44 9.79 9.22
N TYR A 194 7.36 9.00 8.14
CA TYR A 194 6.24 9.04 7.21
C TYR A 194 4.98 8.50 7.89
N THR A 195 5.06 7.33 8.53
CA THR A 195 3.92 6.73 9.23
C THR A 195 3.46 7.57 10.43
N LYS A 196 4.41 8.13 11.20
CA LYS A 196 4.09 9.09 12.30
C LYS A 196 3.33 10.32 11.81
N GLY A 197 3.57 10.75 10.58
CA GLY A 197 2.87 11.89 9.97
C GLY A 197 1.36 11.73 9.93
N PHE A 198 0.85 10.50 9.81
CA PHE A 198 -0.58 10.20 9.76
C PHE A 198 -1.26 10.28 11.14
N LEU A 199 -0.53 10.08 12.24
CA LEU A 199 -1.07 10.20 13.59
C LEU A 199 -1.30 11.65 14.02
N GLY A 200 -0.51 12.57 13.47
CA GLY A 200 -0.51 13.97 13.89
C GLY A 200 0.33 14.20 15.17
N LYS A 201 0.89 15.40 15.25
CA LYS A 201 1.77 15.81 16.36
C LYS A 201 1.01 15.81 17.70
N ASP A 202 -0.20 16.33 17.71
CA ASP A 202 -1.03 16.46 18.92
C ASP A 202 -1.32 15.10 19.57
N VAL A 203 -1.56 14.07 18.76
CA VAL A 203 -1.81 12.69 19.25
C VAL A 203 -0.55 12.12 19.88
N THR A 204 0.60 12.31 19.23
CA THR A 204 1.89 11.84 19.75
C THR A 204 2.22 12.52 21.08
N GLU A 205 2.00 13.83 21.19
CA GLU A 205 2.18 14.58 22.43
C GLU A 205 1.20 14.16 23.52
N TYR A 206 -0.06 13.88 23.15
CA TYR A 206 -1.06 13.39 24.09
C TYR A 206 -0.65 12.06 24.72
N VAL A 207 -0.25 11.07 23.91
CA VAL A 207 0.19 9.76 24.41
C VAL A 207 1.42 9.91 25.31
N GLN A 208 2.39 10.75 24.93
CA GLN A 208 3.54 11.03 25.79
C GLN A 208 3.11 11.61 27.14
N SER A 209 2.12 12.51 27.16
CA SER A 209 1.60 13.08 28.40
C SER A 209 0.92 12.06 29.32
N LEU A 210 0.40 10.95 28.78
CA LEU A 210 -0.15 9.83 29.56
C LEU A 210 0.99 8.99 30.16
N VAL A 211 2.05 8.70 29.39
CA VAL A 211 3.25 8.02 29.88
C VAL A 211 3.86 8.79 31.05
N ASP A 212 4.02 10.11 30.90
CA ASP A 212 4.56 10.97 31.94
C ASP A 212 3.69 10.94 33.20
N LYS A 213 2.36 10.88 33.03
CA LYS A 213 1.42 10.81 34.16
C LYS A 213 1.54 9.48 34.91
N ILE A 214 1.68 8.35 34.21
CA ILE A 214 1.95 7.05 34.84
C ILE A 214 3.27 7.07 35.62
N ALA A 215 4.33 7.65 35.05
CA ALA A 215 5.61 7.78 35.73
C ALA A 215 5.50 8.62 37.02
N GLU A 216 4.72 9.70 36.99
CA GLU A 216 4.40 10.50 38.18
C GLU A 216 3.65 9.68 39.24
N LEU A 217 2.60 8.95 38.85
CA LEU A 217 1.82 8.10 39.76
C LEU A 217 2.69 7.01 40.41
N LYS A 218 3.63 6.43 39.67
CA LYS A 218 4.58 5.44 40.20
C LYS A 218 5.47 6.04 41.27
N LYS A 219 6.04 7.21 40.98
CA LYS A 219 6.90 7.92 41.91
C LYS A 219 6.15 8.26 43.19
N THR A 220 4.93 8.79 43.09
CA THR A 220 4.09 9.10 44.26
C THR A 220 3.78 7.86 45.09
N LYS A 221 3.53 6.70 44.46
CA LYS A 221 3.30 5.44 45.17
C LYS A 221 4.56 4.96 45.91
N GLN A 222 5.72 5.02 45.26
CA GLN A 222 7.00 4.64 45.88
C GLN A 222 7.33 5.52 47.10
N GLU A 223 7.19 6.83 46.97
CA GLU A 223 7.41 7.78 48.08
C GLU A 223 6.46 7.51 49.26
N ALA A 224 5.19 7.17 48.99
CA ALA A 224 4.23 6.82 50.03
C ALA A 224 4.59 5.50 50.74
N GLU A 225 5.05 4.48 50.01
CA GLU A 225 5.49 3.20 50.58
C GLU A 225 6.75 3.37 51.45
N GLU A 226 7.70 4.22 51.05
CA GLU A 226 8.89 4.56 51.85
C GLU A 226 8.55 5.28 53.15
N GLU A 227 7.61 6.23 53.12
CA GLU A 227 7.16 6.95 54.32
C GLU A 227 6.38 6.06 55.30
N VAL A 228 5.60 5.09 54.78
CA VAL A 228 4.95 4.07 55.61
C VAL A 228 6.02 3.17 56.26
N ASN A 229 7.03 2.73 55.51
CA ASN A 229 8.08 1.85 56.01
C ASN A 229 8.94 2.53 57.11
N LYS A 230 9.19 3.84 57.00
CA LYS A 230 9.84 4.64 58.06
C LYS A 230 9.01 4.77 59.34
N ARG A 231 7.68 4.65 59.27
CA ARG A 231 6.78 4.68 60.45
C ARG A 231 6.60 3.32 61.13
N THR A 232 6.82 2.22 60.43
CA THR A 232 6.59 0.86 60.94
C THR A 232 7.83 0.16 61.51
N THR A 233 9.02 0.76 61.42
CA THR A 233 10.21 0.26 62.15
C THR A 233 10.04 0.51 63.65
N PRO A 234 10.01 -0.54 64.51
CA PRO A 234 9.92 -0.34 65.95
C PRO A 234 11.21 0.32 66.44
N LYS A 235 11.05 1.42 67.17
CA LYS A 235 12.12 2.02 67.97
C LYS A 235 12.45 1.02 69.08
N THR A 236 13.51 0.23 68.92
CA THR A 236 14.06 -0.54 70.04
C THR A 236 14.53 0.48 71.06
N GLU A 237 13.74 0.68 72.13
CA GLU A 237 14.19 1.42 73.30
C GLU A 237 15.35 0.65 73.92
N GLU A 238 16.57 1.18 73.79
CA GLU A 238 17.70 0.81 74.62
C GLU A 238 17.35 1.12 76.08
N VAL A 239 16.92 0.11 76.82
CA VAL A 239 16.92 0.14 78.28
C VAL A 239 18.39 0.08 78.72
N ASN A 240 18.93 1.25 79.06
CA ASN A 240 20.19 1.38 79.79
C ASN A 240 20.11 0.56 81.08
N THR A 241 20.96 -0.46 81.20
CA THR A 241 21.33 -1.02 82.51
C THR A 241 22.84 -1.20 82.54
N SER A 242 23.52 -0.26 83.20
CA SER A 242 24.90 -0.40 83.62
C SER A 242 24.98 -1.43 84.74
N THR A 243 25.92 -2.38 84.67
CA THR A 243 26.58 -2.93 85.86
C THR A 243 27.95 -3.53 85.54
N GLU A 244 28.94 -2.93 86.18
CA GLU A 244 30.29 -3.35 86.58
C GLU A 244 30.83 -4.78 86.32
N THR A 245 32.03 -4.78 85.72
CA THR A 245 33.27 -5.52 86.05
C THR A 245 33.25 -7.01 86.42
N ALA A 246 33.95 -7.80 85.61
CA ALA A 246 35.08 -8.61 86.07
C ALA A 246 36.09 -8.85 84.93
N GLU A 247 37.35 -8.57 85.22
CA GLU A 247 38.55 -8.87 84.43
C GLU A 247 38.68 -10.38 84.13
N ASN A 248 39.30 -10.74 83.00
CA ASN A 248 40.66 -11.31 83.00
C ASN A 248 41.15 -11.67 81.58
N THR A 249 42.20 -10.94 81.16
CA THR A 249 43.38 -11.30 80.34
C THR A 249 43.29 -12.19 79.11
N GLY A 250 43.92 -11.69 78.03
CA GLY A 250 44.82 -12.52 77.23
C GLY A 250 45.01 -12.09 75.78
N ALA A 251 46.00 -11.22 75.53
CA ALA A 251 46.96 -11.22 74.41
C ALA A 251 46.46 -11.42 72.94
N ALA A 252 46.97 -10.76 71.91
CA ALA A 252 47.95 -9.71 71.72
C ALA A 252 47.96 -9.39 70.20
N ALA A 253 48.33 -8.14 69.88
CA ALA A 253 48.97 -7.69 68.64
C ALA A 253 48.16 -7.70 67.33
N THR A 254 48.36 -6.82 66.35
CA THR A 254 48.90 -5.45 66.24
C THR A 254 48.41 -4.96 64.87
N SER A 255 48.13 -3.67 64.82
CA SER A 255 47.68 -2.80 63.74
C SER A 255 48.34 -2.91 62.34
N GLN A 256 47.64 -2.22 61.40
CA GLN A 256 48.12 -1.56 60.16
C GLN A 256 48.13 -2.42 58.87
N THR A 257 47.87 -1.94 57.65
CA THR A 257 47.42 -0.66 57.03
C THR A 257 47.32 -0.93 55.51
N THR A 258 46.54 -0.11 54.77
CA THR A 258 46.57 0.16 53.30
C THR A 258 46.16 -0.96 52.32
N VAL A 259 45.10 -0.81 51.51
CA VAL A 259 44.86 0.04 50.30
C VAL A 259 45.24 -0.66 48.98
N ASN A 260 44.19 -0.80 48.16
CA ASN A 260 44.11 -0.82 46.69
C ASN A 260 44.53 -2.01 45.82
N SER A 261 43.54 -2.38 44.99
CA SER A 261 43.56 -2.47 43.52
C SER A 261 43.92 -3.79 42.82
N GLU A 262 43.21 -3.94 41.70
CA GLU A 262 43.35 -4.87 40.56
C GLU A 262 42.80 -6.28 40.74
N THR A 263 41.69 -6.60 40.09
CA THR A 263 41.49 -6.90 38.65
C THR A 263 41.74 -8.39 38.38
N THR A 264 40.63 -9.06 38.13
CA THR A 264 40.38 -10.14 37.16
C THR A 264 41.51 -11.10 36.83
N GLU A 265 41.29 -12.38 37.10
CA GLU A 265 41.53 -13.45 36.12
C GLU A 265 40.74 -14.71 36.51
N GLU A 266 39.92 -15.17 35.57
CA GLU A 266 39.41 -16.55 35.47
C GLU A 266 40.57 -17.47 35.04
N PRO A 267 40.53 -18.76 35.38
CA PRO A 267 40.91 -19.76 34.40
C PRO A 267 39.86 -20.89 34.34
N GLU A 268 39.33 -21.20 33.16
CA GLU A 268 39.92 -22.09 32.16
C GLU A 268 39.83 -23.59 32.57
N SER A 269 39.11 -24.36 31.76
CA SER A 269 39.36 -25.77 31.39
C SER A 269 38.06 -26.34 30.81
N THR A 270 38.01 -27.07 29.70
CA THR A 270 39.07 -27.72 28.93
C THR A 270 38.48 -28.12 27.58
N GLU A 271 39.34 -28.03 26.57
CA GLU A 271 39.34 -28.76 25.30
C GLU A 271 38.80 -30.20 25.43
N THR A 272 38.16 -30.78 24.41
CA THR A 272 38.93 -31.40 23.32
C THR A 272 38.07 -31.71 22.09
N SER A 273 38.55 -31.17 20.97
CA SER A 273 38.41 -31.51 19.54
C SER A 273 38.58 -33.02 19.23
N PRO A 274 38.70 -33.51 17.95
CA PRO A 274 38.64 -32.83 16.64
C PRO A 274 37.80 -33.56 15.54
N VAL A 275 37.26 -32.83 14.54
CA VAL A 275 37.71 -32.69 13.10
C VAL A 275 37.46 -33.98 12.28
N VAL A 276 36.80 -34.03 11.12
CA VAL A 276 37.01 -33.47 9.75
C VAL A 276 35.76 -33.95 8.97
N GLY A 277 35.14 -33.30 7.99
CA GLY A 277 35.41 -32.12 7.20
C GLY A 277 34.44 -32.10 6.01
N VAL A 278 34.13 -30.89 5.57
CA VAL A 278 34.14 -30.43 4.16
C VAL A 278 33.34 -31.24 3.13
N ASP A 279 32.31 -30.62 2.57
CA ASP A 279 32.29 -30.39 1.12
C ASP A 279 31.41 -29.20 0.75
N GLU A 280 31.93 -28.35 -0.13
CA GLU A 280 31.26 -27.20 -0.74
C GLU A 280 30.34 -27.66 -1.87
N GLY A 281 29.28 -26.88 -2.10
CA GLY A 281 28.40 -26.96 -3.26
C GLY A 281 27.35 -25.87 -3.23
#